data_AF-A0A090XAS0-F1
#
_entry.id   AF-A0A090XAS0-F1
#
_cell.length_a   1.000
_cell.length_b   1.000
_cell.length_c   1.000
_cell.angle_alpha   90.00
_cell.angle_beta   90.00
_cell.angle_gamma   90.00
#
_symmetry.space_group_name_H-M   'P 1'
#
loop_
_entity.id
_entity.type
_entity.pdbx_description
1 polymer ?
#
loop_
_entity_poly.entity_id
_entity_poly.type
_entity_poly.pdbx_seq_one_letter_code
_entity_poly.pdbx_strand_id
1 'polypeptide(L)'
;LSSTTQFIETVHDLAQRINCRGQTGIVFLDFAKAFDRVSHPKLLLKISAVFGYVPITKWLSSYLSLRGLYVKLGEAKSTLSPAVSGVPQGSVLGPLLFFITQCVV
;
A
#
# COMPACT_ATOMS: atom_id res chain seq x y z
N LEU A 1 -8.52 6.03 -1.12
CA LEU A 1 -9.80 6.55 -0.59
C LEU A 1 -9.81 6.32 0.91
N SER A 2 -10.42 7.23 1.69
CA SER A 2 -10.79 6.94 3.08
C SER A 2 -11.90 5.89 3.10
N SER A 3 -11.94 5.04 4.14
CA SER A 3 -13.03 4.06 4.34
C SER A 3 -14.41 4.73 4.40
N THR A 4 -14.47 5.96 4.91
CA THR A 4 -15.70 6.76 4.96
C THR A 4 -16.22 7.14 3.57
N THR A 5 -15.33 7.61 2.69
CA THR A 5 -15.71 7.96 1.31
C THR A 5 -16.19 6.74 0.55
N GLN A 6 -15.45 5.62 0.66
CA GLN A 6 -15.82 4.37 0.03
C GLN A 6 -17.20 3.88 0.49
N PHE A 7 -17.51 4.02 1.79
CA PHE A 7 -18.82 3.67 2.33
C PHE A 7 -19.94 4.53 1.74
N ILE A 8 -19.75 5.87 1.70
CA ILE A 8 -20.75 6.80 1.15
C ILE A 8 -21.03 6.49 -0.33
N GLU A 9 -19.99 6.29 -1.14
CA GLU A 9 -20.13 5.93 -2.55
C GLU A 9 -20.88 4.60 -2.72
N THR A 10 -20.53 3.59 -1.93
CA THR A 10 -21.19 2.28 -1.98
C THR A 10 -22.68 2.38 -1.63
N VAL A 11 -23.02 3.18 -0.61
CA VAL A 11 -24.42 3.41 -0.21
C VAL A 11 -25.19 4.15 -1.31
N HIS A 12 -24.56 5.14 -1.94
CA HIS A 12 -25.15 5.88 -3.05
C HIS A 12 -25.46 4.96 -4.23
N ASP A 13 -24.49 4.14 -4.66
CA ASP A 13 -24.64 3.20 -5.76
C ASP A 13 -25.72 2.16 -5.47
N LEU A 14 -25.77 1.65 -4.23
CA LEU A 14 -26.80 0.70 -3.81
C LEU A 14 -28.20 1.33 -3.88
N ALA A 15 -28.36 2.56 -3.39
CA ALA A 15 -29.63 3.27 -3.42
C ALA A 15 -30.12 3.50 -4.86
N GLN A 16 -29.23 3.90 -5.77
CA GLN A 16 -29.56 4.06 -7.20
C GLN A 16 -30.01 2.74 -7.83
N ARG A 17 -29.31 1.63 -7.54
CA ARG A 17 -29.61 0.31 -8.12
C ARG A 17 -30.93 -0.26 -7.60
N ILE A 18 -31.24 -0.04 -6.32
CA ILE A 18 -32.56 -0.36 -5.74
C ILE A 18 -33.66 0.41 -6.47
N ASN A 19 -33.47 1.71 -6.72
CA ASN A 19 -34.46 2.54 -7.40
C ASN A 19 -34.76 2.06 -8.83
N CYS A 20 -33.73 1.56 -9.53
CA CYS A 20 -33.87 0.99 -10.88
C CYS A 20 -34.34 -0.48 -10.89
N ARG A 21 -34.72 -1.06 -9.74
CA ARG A 21 -35.03 -2.49 -9.56
C ARG A 21 -33.92 -3.42 -10.08
N GLY A 22 -32.68 -2.95 -10.05
CA GLY A 22 -31.51 -3.71 -10.46
C GLY A 22 -30.99 -4.59 -9.33
N GLN A 23 -30.19 -5.60 -9.69
CA GLN A 23 -29.42 -6.40 -8.74
C GLN A 23 -27.98 -5.91 -8.70
N THR A 24 -27.39 -5.92 -7.49
CA THR A 24 -25.98 -5.57 -7.25
C THR A 24 -25.41 -6.56 -6.25
N GLY A 25 -24.23 -7.11 -6.56
CA GLY A 25 -23.41 -7.86 -5.60
C GLY A 25 -22.24 -6.99 -5.14
N ILE A 26 -21.89 -7.07 -3.86
CA ILE A 26 -20.81 -6.27 -3.25
C ILE A 26 -19.83 -7.21 -2.57
N VAL A 27 -18.54 -6.95 -2.75
CA VAL A 27 -17.45 -7.64 -2.05
C VAL A 27 -16.58 -6.58 -1.37
N PHE A 28 -16.47 -6.68 -0.04
CA PHE A 28 -15.59 -5.84 0.76
C PHE A 28 -14.26 -6.57 1.00
N LEU A 29 -13.15 -5.87 0.78
CA LEU A 29 -11.80 -6.38 1.01
C LEU A 29 -11.09 -5.44 1.99
N ASP A 30 -10.58 -5.99 3.08
CA ASP A 30 -9.75 -5.27 4.05
C ASP A 30 -8.37 -5.92 4.14
N PHE A 31 -7.33 -5.12 3.91
CA PHE A 31 -5.94 -5.60 3.89
C PHE A 31 -5.27 -5.34 5.24
N ALA A 32 -5.14 -6.41 6.05
CA ALA A 32 -4.37 -6.34 7.28
C ALA A 32 -2.90 -5.97 7.00
N LYS A 33 -2.40 -4.93 7.67
CA LYS A 33 -1.02 -4.44 7.58
C LYS A 33 -0.57 -4.15 6.15
N ALA A 34 -1.42 -3.48 5.37
CA ALA A 34 -1.22 -3.26 3.94
C ALA A 34 0.15 -2.61 3.62
N PHE A 35 0.58 -1.62 4.41
CA PHE A 35 1.87 -0.97 4.22
C PHE A 35 3.06 -1.85 4.59
N ASP A 36 2.93 -2.74 5.58
CA ASP A 36 4.02 -3.62 6.04
C ASP A 36 4.23 -4.84 5.12
N ARG A 37 3.21 -5.19 4.34
CA ARG A 37 3.17 -6.41 3.51
C ARG A 37 3.53 -6.20 2.04
N VAL A 38 3.94 -4.99 1.65
CA VAL A 38 4.36 -4.70 0.29
C VAL A 38 5.61 -5.52 -0.08
N SER A 39 5.51 -6.36 -1.12
CA SER A 39 6.65 -7.13 -1.62
C SER A 39 7.61 -6.24 -2.42
N HIS A 40 8.86 -6.08 -1.95
CA HIS A 40 9.84 -5.25 -2.65
C HIS A 40 10.12 -5.70 -4.08
N PRO A 41 10.31 -7.00 -4.39
CA PRO A 41 10.51 -7.44 -5.77
C PRO A 41 9.35 -7.07 -6.70
N LYS A 42 8.10 -7.31 -6.26
CA LYS A 42 6.91 -6.96 -7.05
C LYS A 42 6.77 -5.46 -7.26
N LEU A 43 7.03 -4.67 -6.21
CA LEU A 43 7.01 -3.21 -6.30
C LEU A 43 8.06 -2.69 -7.28
N LEU A 44 9.29 -3.20 -7.23
CA LEU A 44 10.37 -2.79 -8.15
C LEU A 44 10.07 -3.14 -9.60
N LEU A 45 9.46 -4.29 -9.87
CA LEU A 45 8.98 -4.65 -11.20
C LEU A 45 7.94 -3.64 -11.72
N LYS A 46 6.96 -3.28 -10.89
CA LYS A 46 5.95 -2.27 -11.25
C LYS A 46 6.55 -0.89 -11.46
N ILE A 47 7.46 -0.45 -10.61
CA ILE A 47 8.19 0.82 -10.77
C ILE A 47 8.93 0.82 -12.12
N SER A 48 9.63 -0.27 -12.44
CA SER A 48 10.34 -0.37 -13.72
C SER A 48 9.40 -0.28 -14.91
N ALA A 49 8.21 -0.88 -14.83
CA ALA A 49 7.22 -0.84 -15.89
C ALA A 49 6.54 0.53 -16.04
N VAL A 50 6.27 1.22 -14.93
CA VAL A 50 5.61 2.54 -14.93
C VAL A 50 6.57 3.65 -15.35
N PHE A 51 7.80 3.67 -14.83
CA PHE A 51 8.72 4.78 -15.06
C PHE A 51 9.72 4.54 -16.19
N GLY A 52 10.01 3.27 -16.55
CA GLY A 52 10.97 2.93 -17.60
C GLY A 52 12.41 3.43 -17.38
N TYR A 53 12.72 4.05 -16.23
CA TYR A 53 13.96 4.76 -15.98
C TYR A 53 14.80 4.07 -14.91
N VAL A 54 15.88 3.41 -15.36
CA VAL A 54 16.75 2.55 -14.55
C VAL A 54 17.31 3.24 -13.29
N PRO A 55 17.78 4.51 -13.34
CA PRO A 55 18.33 5.16 -12.14
C PRO A 55 17.32 5.32 -11.01
N ILE A 56 16.05 5.65 -11.30
CA ILE A 56 15.00 5.75 -10.27
C ILE A 56 14.72 4.39 -9.66
N THR A 57 14.61 3.33 -10.48
CA THR A 57 14.39 1.96 -9.97
C THR A 57 15.54 1.51 -9.07
N LYS A 58 16.80 1.83 -9.41
CA LYS A 58 17.97 1.53 -8.56
C LYS A 58 17.93 2.30 -7.26
N TRP A 59 17.59 3.60 -7.31
CA TRP A 59 17.48 4.42 -6.11
C TRP A 59 16.37 3.92 -5.17
N LEU A 60 15.20 3.59 -5.71
CA LEU A 60 14.09 3.01 -4.92
C LEU A 60 14.42 1.60 -4.39
N SER A 61 15.16 0.80 -5.14
CA SER A 61 15.66 -0.50 -4.66
C SER A 61 16.57 -0.31 -3.44
N SER A 62 17.51 0.65 -3.52
CA SER A 62 18.36 0.99 -2.38
C SER A 62 17.57 1.55 -1.20
N TYR A 63 16.53 2.35 -1.46
CA TYR A 63 15.67 2.92 -0.41
C TYR A 63 14.91 1.84 0.38
N LEU A 64 14.51 0.76 -0.28
CA LEU A 64 13.75 -0.34 0.35
C LEU A 64 14.63 -1.39 1.02
N SER A 65 15.87 -1.56 0.54
CA SER A 65 16.83 -2.59 0.96
C SER A 65 17.50 -2.29 2.30
N LEU A 66 17.98 -3.35 2.97
CA LEU A 66 18.80 -3.28 4.19
C LEU A 66 18.21 -2.45 5.35
N ARG A 67 16.88 -2.35 5.41
CA ARG A 67 16.20 -1.65 6.50
C ARG A 67 16.04 -2.55 7.72
N GLY A 68 16.19 -1.97 8.90
CA GLY A 68 15.93 -2.62 10.18
C GLY A 68 14.88 -1.86 10.99
N LEU A 69 14.11 -2.61 11.77
CA LEU A 69 13.07 -2.12 12.67
C LEU A 69 13.43 -2.53 14.09
N TYR A 70 13.18 -1.66 15.05
CA TYR A 70 13.27 -1.99 16.47
C TYR A 70 12.18 -1.21 17.21
N VAL A 71 11.81 -1.70 18.38
CA VAL A 71 10.85 -1.06 19.27
C VAL A 71 11.62 -0.30 20.35
N LYS A 72 11.25 0.96 20.60
CA LYS A 72 11.78 1.77 21.69
C LYS A 72 10.67 2.04 22.70
N LEU A 73 10.94 1.78 23.99
CA LEU A 73 10.03 2.10 25.10
C LEU A 73 10.84 2.80 26.21
N GLY A 74 10.64 4.12 26.38
CA GLY A 74 11.52 4.93 27.22
C GLY A 74 12.97 4.84 26.71
N GLU A 75 13.91 4.48 27.59
CA GLU A 75 15.31 4.27 27.21
C GLU A 75 15.61 2.84 26.71
N ALA A 76 14.69 1.90 26.87
CA ALA A 76 14.87 0.52 26.41
C ALA A 76 14.67 0.40 24.89
N LYS A 77 15.49 -0.44 24.24
CA LYS A 77 15.41 -0.76 22.81
C LYS A 77 15.39 -2.27 22.62
N SER A 78 14.55 -2.76 21.70
CA SER A 78 14.61 -4.16 21.26
C SER A 78 15.83 -4.40 20.38
N THR A 79 16.10 -5.68 20.10
CA THR A 79 17.01 -6.05 19.02
C THR A 79 16.49 -5.54 17.67
N LEU A 80 17.43 -5.31 16.74
CA LEU A 80 17.11 -4.90 15.37
C LEU A 80 16.61 -6.11 14.58
N SER A 81 15.45 -5.97 13.96
CA SER A 81 14.86 -6.98 13.07
C SER A 81 14.86 -6.48 11.63
N PRO A 82 15.22 -7.29 10.62
CA PRO A 82 15.20 -6.86 9.23
C PRO A 82 13.76 -6.60 8.74
N ALA A 83 13.59 -5.53 7.96
CA ALA A 83 12.35 -5.18 7.28
C ALA A 83 12.33 -5.75 5.86
N VAL A 84 12.01 -7.04 5.77
CA VAL A 84 12.03 -7.80 4.50
C VAL A 84 10.86 -7.45 3.55
N SER A 85 9.86 -6.73 4.05
CA SER A 85 8.71 -6.29 3.29
C SER A 85 8.22 -4.94 3.79
N GLY A 86 7.31 -4.36 3.02
CA GLY A 86 6.59 -3.16 3.36
C GLY A 86 7.29 -1.88 2.94
N VAL A 87 6.57 -0.78 3.03
CA VAL A 87 7.07 0.58 2.82
C VAL A 87 7.04 1.32 4.15
N PRO A 88 7.98 2.24 4.42
CA PRO A 88 8.03 2.93 5.70
C PRO A 88 6.81 3.85 5.88
N GLN A 89 5.97 3.53 6.86
CA GLN A 89 4.85 4.38 7.24
C GLN A 89 5.36 5.68 7.87
N GLY A 90 4.72 6.81 7.54
CA GLY A 90 5.17 8.14 7.97
C GLY A 90 6.29 8.74 7.13
N SER A 91 6.80 8.01 6.12
CA SER A 91 7.67 8.60 5.11
C SER A 91 6.86 9.29 4.02
N VAL A 92 7.46 10.30 3.37
CA VAL A 92 6.85 11.01 2.25
C VAL A 92 6.54 10.08 1.07
N LEU A 93 7.39 9.07 0.84
CA LEU A 93 7.26 8.14 -0.28
C LEU A 93 6.37 6.94 0.00
N GLY A 94 6.09 6.63 1.28
CA GLY A 94 5.31 5.46 1.68
C GLY A 94 3.96 5.37 0.96
N PRO A 95 3.12 6.43 0.97
CA PRO A 95 1.85 6.44 0.26
C PRO A 95 1.99 6.24 -1.26
N LEU A 96 2.97 6.89 -1.89
CA LEU A 96 3.21 6.78 -3.34
C LEU A 96 3.62 5.35 -3.74
N LEU A 97 4.54 4.74 -2.99
CA LEU A 97 5.00 3.38 -3.24
C LEU A 97 3.89 2.35 -3.01
N PHE A 98 3.05 2.57 -2.00
CA PHE A 98 1.86 1.75 -1.78
C PHE A 98 0.87 1.86 -2.95
N PHE A 99 0.64 3.08 -3.45
CA PHE A 99 -0.23 3.30 -4.61
C PHE A 99 0.26 2.56 -5.85
N ILE A 100 1.56 2.65 -6.18
CA ILE A 100 2.16 1.94 -7.32
C ILE A 100 1.99 0.42 -7.18
N THR A 101 2.01 -0.11 -5.95
CA THR A 101 1.77 -1.54 -5.70
C THR A 101 0.37 -1.97 -6.15
N GLN A 102 -0.62 -1.09 -6.07
CA GLN A 102 -2.02 -1.36 -6.43
C GLN A 102 -2.35 -1.08 -7.89
N CYS A 103 -1.53 -0.31 -8.60
CA CYS A 103 -1.74 -0.04 -10.03
C CYS A 103 -1.79 -1.35 -10.83
N VAL A 104 -2.82 -1.51 -11.65
CA VAL A 104 -2.84 -2.52 -12.72
C VAL A 104 -1.92 -1.98 -13.81
N VAL A 105 -0.85 -2.70 -14.10
CA VAL A 105 0.06 -2.41 -15.22
C VAL A 105 -0.29 -3.35 -16.36
#